data_AF-A0AAW9UCT3-F1
#
_entry.id   AF-A0AAW9UCT3-F1
#
_cell.length_a   1.000
_cell.length_b   1.000
_cell.length_c   1.000
_cell.angle_alpha   90.00
_cell.angle_beta   90.00
_cell.angle_gamma   90.00
#
_symmetry.space_group_name_H-M   'P 1'
#
loop_
_entity.id
_entity.type
_entity.pdbx_description
1 polymer ?
#
loop_
_entity_poly.entity_id
_entity_poly.type
_entity_poly.pdbx_seq_one_letter_code
_entity_poly.pdbx_strand_id
1 'polypeptide(L)'
;MTQSDFIGLVNGKPWANRACSFEQMDCWGLVVLYYRNVLGLELHHIAGYESGEDFITCYEQEHAHWRRVPVAATGCIAVFYRGEVPAHIGVMISPVKCLHARGEFGFVRCDSPLALLKVYSKVEYMVHGSI
;
A
#
# COMPACT_ATOMS: atom_id res chain seq x y z
N MET A 1 -4.07 8.59 14.41
CA MET A 1 -2.85 8.13 15.11
C MET A 1 -1.62 8.69 14.41
N THR A 2 -0.46 8.76 15.06
CA THR A 2 0.76 9.20 14.37
C THR A 2 1.28 8.11 13.43
N GLN A 3 2.10 8.48 12.45
CA GLN A 3 2.76 7.50 11.57
C GLN A 3 3.59 6.49 12.36
N SER A 4 4.33 6.95 13.38
CA SER A 4 5.17 6.09 14.21
C SER A 4 4.34 5.07 15.01
N ASP A 5 3.20 5.49 15.57
CA ASP A 5 2.29 4.59 16.28
C ASP A 5 1.74 3.52 15.35
N PHE A 6 1.31 3.92 14.14
CA PHE A 6 0.79 2.99 13.14
C PHE A 6 1.85 1.95 12.76
N ILE A 7 3.08 2.39 12.43
CA ILE A 7 4.18 1.48 12.07
C ILE A 7 4.47 0.51 13.21
N GLY A 8 4.54 0.99 14.45
CA GLY A 8 4.76 0.14 15.62
C GLY A 8 3.67 -0.92 15.80
N LEU A 9 2.42 -0.58 15.49
CA LEU A 9 1.27 -1.48 15.59
C LEU A 9 1.25 -2.56 14.49
N VAL A 10 1.58 -2.21 13.25
CA VAL A 10 1.43 -3.11 12.09
C VAL A 10 2.70 -3.88 11.73
N ASN A 11 3.89 -3.38 12.06
CA ASN A 11 5.13 -4.02 11.67
C ASN A 11 5.24 -5.43 12.27
N GLY A 12 5.50 -6.42 11.41
CA GLY A 12 5.53 -7.84 11.77
C GLY A 12 4.17 -8.54 11.74
N LYS A 13 3.05 -7.84 11.51
CA LYS A 13 1.74 -8.48 11.38
C LYS A 13 1.69 -9.37 10.14
N PRO A 14 1.05 -10.55 10.24
CA PRO A 14 0.99 -11.51 9.15
C PRO A 14 0.26 -10.94 7.95
N TRP A 15 0.74 -11.33 6.77
CA TRP A 15 -0.01 -11.16 5.55
C TRP A 15 -1.12 -12.21 5.49
N ALA A 16 -2.32 -11.78 5.11
CA ALA A 16 -3.43 -12.68 4.79
C ALA A 16 -4.19 -12.10 3.60
N ASN A 17 -4.53 -12.96 2.64
CA ASN A 17 -5.21 -12.52 1.42
C ASN A 17 -6.54 -11.85 1.78
N ARG A 18 -6.79 -10.68 1.19
CA ARG A 18 -7.99 -9.85 1.40
C ARG A 18 -8.21 -9.42 2.85
N ALA A 19 -7.16 -9.39 3.65
CA ALA A 19 -7.25 -8.96 5.04
C ALA A 19 -7.03 -7.46 5.18
N CYS A 20 -7.86 -6.82 6.00
CA CYS A 20 -7.83 -5.39 6.28
C CYS A 20 -8.13 -5.12 7.77
N SER A 21 -7.36 -5.74 8.66
CA SER A 21 -7.46 -5.50 10.11
C SER A 21 -6.08 -5.33 10.76
N PHE A 22 -6.02 -4.95 12.04
CA PHE A 22 -4.73 -4.81 12.74
C PHE A 22 -4.11 -6.15 13.16
N GLU A 23 -4.86 -7.24 13.07
CA GLU A 23 -4.41 -8.60 13.32
C GLU A 23 -3.68 -9.17 12.10
N GLN A 24 -4.20 -8.90 10.90
CA GLN A 24 -3.66 -9.38 9.64
C GLN A 24 -4.07 -8.46 8.48
N MET A 25 -3.16 -8.26 7.53
CA MET A 25 -3.43 -7.38 6.39
C MET A 25 -2.60 -7.78 5.17
N ASP A 26 -3.19 -7.65 3.99
CA ASP A 26 -2.42 -7.67 2.76
C ASP A 26 -1.89 -6.27 2.38
N CYS A 27 -1.34 -6.16 1.17
CA CYS A 27 -0.75 -4.93 0.69
C CYS A 27 -1.77 -3.80 0.52
N TRP A 28 -3.01 -4.09 0.12
CA TRP A 28 -4.06 -3.10 -0.05
C TRP A 28 -4.70 -2.73 1.28
N GLY A 29 -5.05 -3.72 2.10
CA GLY A 29 -5.60 -3.52 3.43
C GLY A 29 -4.67 -2.66 4.30
N LEU A 30 -3.36 -2.85 4.19
CA LEU A 30 -2.37 -1.97 4.84
C LEU A 30 -2.47 -0.51 4.38
N VAL A 31 -2.61 -0.25 3.07
CA VAL A 31 -2.77 1.12 2.54
C VAL A 31 -4.06 1.75 3.04
N VAL A 32 -5.18 1.03 2.97
CA VAL A 32 -6.49 1.48 3.48
C VAL A 32 -6.39 1.84 4.96
N LEU A 33 -5.80 0.96 5.78
CA LEU A 33 -5.63 1.20 7.21
C LEU A 33 -4.72 2.42 7.47
N TYR A 34 -3.63 2.60 6.71
CA TYR A 34 -2.75 3.76 6.87
C TYR A 34 -3.49 5.05 6.51
N TYR A 35 -4.17 5.10 5.36
CA TYR A 35 -4.89 6.28 4.91
C TYR A 35 -5.98 6.68 5.91
N ARG A 36 -6.78 5.72 6.38
CA ARG A 36 -7.80 5.94 7.41
C ARG A 36 -7.22 6.47 8.71
N ASN A 37 -6.25 5.75 9.27
CA ASN A 37 -5.83 5.98 10.65
C ASN A 37 -4.76 7.06 10.81
N VAL A 38 -3.92 7.26 9.78
CA VAL A 38 -2.81 8.23 9.80
C VAL A 38 -3.16 9.51 9.05
N LEU A 39 -3.73 9.39 7.84
CA LEU A 39 -4.06 10.55 7.00
C LEU A 39 -5.49 11.07 7.20
N GLY A 40 -6.36 10.32 7.89
CA GLY A 40 -7.76 10.68 8.05
C GLY A 40 -8.56 10.61 6.75
N LEU A 41 -8.08 9.83 5.78
CA LEU A 41 -8.71 9.67 4.47
C LEU A 41 -9.32 8.27 4.35
N GLU A 42 -10.60 8.21 4.05
CA GLU A 42 -11.26 6.98 3.64
C GLU A 42 -11.06 6.79 2.13
N LEU A 43 -10.36 5.72 1.75
CA LEU A 43 -10.32 5.26 0.36
C LEU A 43 -11.63 4.51 0.08
N HIS A 44 -12.29 4.78 -1.05
CA HIS A 44 -13.61 4.22 -1.32
C HIS A 44 -13.51 2.70 -1.58
N HIS A 45 -14.55 2.01 -1.13
CA HIS A 45 -14.88 0.61 -1.40
C HIS A 45 -13.99 -0.50 -0.80
N ILE A 46 -14.33 -0.86 0.45
CA ILE A 46 -14.07 -2.19 1.05
C ILE A 46 -15.04 -3.25 0.50
N ALA A 47 -16.24 -2.87 0.04
CA ALA A 47 -17.29 -3.84 -0.33
C ALA A 47 -16.92 -4.76 -1.52
N GLY A 48 -16.11 -4.28 -2.47
CA GLY A 48 -15.61 -5.11 -3.60
C GLY A 48 -14.42 -5.99 -3.22
N TYR A 49 -13.65 -5.57 -2.20
CA TYR A 49 -12.47 -6.29 -1.75
C TYR A 49 -12.83 -7.55 -0.97
N GLU A 50 -13.89 -7.47 -0.16
CA GLU A 50 -14.47 -8.62 0.54
C GLU A 50 -15.21 -9.58 -0.41
N SER A 51 -15.61 -9.13 -1.62
CA SER A 51 -16.36 -9.93 -2.61
C SER A 51 -15.50 -10.71 -3.59
N GLY A 52 -14.17 -10.66 -3.46
CA GLY A 52 -13.27 -11.54 -4.21
C GLY A 52 -12.59 -10.93 -5.43
N GLU A 53 -12.63 -9.62 -5.60
CA GLU A 53 -11.86 -8.90 -6.61
C GLU A 53 -10.35 -8.93 -6.27
N ASP A 54 -9.49 -8.86 -7.30
CA ASP A 54 -8.03 -8.80 -7.14
C ASP A 54 -7.59 -7.35 -6.83
N PHE A 55 -6.40 -7.18 -6.27
CA PHE A 55 -5.78 -5.87 -5.99
C PHE A 55 -5.90 -4.90 -7.19
N ILE A 56 -5.72 -5.43 -8.41
CA ILE A 56 -5.78 -4.66 -9.65
C ILE A 56 -7.13 -3.96 -9.81
N THR A 57 -8.25 -4.66 -9.57
CA THR A 57 -9.59 -4.06 -9.69
C THR A 57 -9.77 -2.90 -8.71
N CYS A 58 -9.31 -3.05 -7.47
CA CYS A 58 -9.42 -1.98 -6.46
C CYS A 58 -8.54 -0.78 -6.80
N TYR A 59 -7.30 -1.03 -7.23
CA TYR A 59 -6.40 0.03 -7.67
C TYR A 59 -6.95 0.79 -8.89
N GLU A 60 -7.51 0.08 -9.88
CA GLU A 60 -8.07 0.68 -11.09
C GLU A 60 -9.32 1.53 -10.83
N GLN A 61 -10.21 1.08 -9.93
CA GLN A 61 -11.39 1.86 -9.52
C GLN A 61 -11.00 3.18 -8.88
N GLU A 62 -9.92 3.18 -8.11
CA GLU A 62 -9.43 4.38 -7.46
C GLU A 62 -8.53 5.22 -8.37
N HIS A 63 -7.87 4.65 -9.37
CA HIS A 63 -6.82 5.29 -10.18
C HIS A 63 -7.15 6.70 -10.66
N ALA A 64 -8.41 7.01 -10.97
CA ALA A 64 -8.86 8.34 -11.36
C ALA A 64 -8.64 9.42 -10.27
N HIS A 65 -8.64 9.05 -9.00
CA HIS A 65 -8.37 9.92 -7.86
C HIS A 65 -6.88 10.04 -7.55
N TRP A 66 -6.01 9.29 -8.22
CA TRP A 66 -4.58 9.30 -7.95
C TRP A 66 -3.82 10.04 -9.03
N ARG A 67 -2.88 10.88 -8.60
CA ARG A 67 -1.98 11.60 -9.49
C ARG A 67 -0.57 11.05 -9.33
N ARG A 68 0.05 10.68 -10.44
CA ARG A 68 1.46 10.29 -10.47
C ARG A 68 2.35 11.48 -10.12
N VAL A 69 3.33 11.24 -9.25
CA VAL A 69 4.35 12.19 -8.86
C VAL A 69 5.75 11.66 -9.25
N PRO A 70 6.69 12.55 -9.61
CA PRO A 70 8.00 12.12 -10.12
C PRO A 70 8.93 11.56 -9.04
N VAL A 71 8.66 11.85 -7.76
CA VAL A 71 9.49 11.44 -6.63
C VAL A 71 8.62 10.99 -5.46
N ALA A 72 9.12 10.04 -4.67
CA ALA A 72 8.43 9.56 -3.48
C ALA A 72 8.28 10.66 -2.43
N ALA A 73 7.10 10.75 -1.84
CA ALA A 73 6.79 11.62 -0.71
C ALA A 73 6.15 10.82 0.41
N THR A 74 6.28 11.26 1.66
CA THR A 74 5.59 10.61 2.78
C THR A 74 4.08 10.63 2.55
N GLY A 75 3.43 9.49 2.80
CA GLY A 75 1.99 9.30 2.60
C GLY A 75 1.61 8.88 1.18
N CYS A 76 2.47 9.06 0.17
CA CYS A 76 2.18 8.57 -1.18
C CYS A 76 2.23 7.04 -1.23
N ILE A 77 1.51 6.43 -2.17
CA ILE A 77 1.68 5.00 -2.44
C ILE A 77 2.82 4.79 -3.42
N ALA A 78 3.51 3.67 -3.28
CA ALA A 78 4.43 3.11 -4.25
C ALA A 78 3.75 1.91 -4.91
N VAL A 79 3.56 1.98 -6.23
CA VAL A 79 2.96 0.92 -7.04
C VAL A 79 4.08 0.20 -7.77
N PHE A 80 4.26 -1.07 -7.48
CA PHE A 80 5.30 -1.91 -8.05
C PHE A 80 4.73 -2.82 -9.12
N TYR A 81 5.46 -2.95 -10.22
CA TYR A 81 4.97 -3.65 -11.41
C TYR A 81 5.84 -4.84 -11.78
N ARG A 82 5.21 -5.86 -12.37
CA ARG A 82 5.88 -6.93 -13.12
C ARG A 82 5.59 -6.70 -14.61
N GLY A 83 6.57 -6.19 -15.34
CA GLY A 83 6.35 -5.61 -16.66
C GLY A 83 5.46 -4.38 -16.55
N GLU A 84 4.36 -4.36 -17.31
CA GLU A 84 3.39 -3.27 -17.31
C GLU A 84 2.22 -3.49 -16.32
N VAL A 85 2.19 -4.63 -15.62
CA VAL A 85 1.07 -4.99 -14.75
C VAL A 85 1.37 -4.61 -13.29
N PRO A 86 0.52 -3.79 -12.63
CA PRO A 86 0.61 -3.55 -11.19
C PRO A 86 0.53 -4.89 -10.44
N ALA A 87 1.49 -5.16 -9.56
CA ALA A 87 1.62 -6.45 -8.90
C ALA A 87 1.73 -6.36 -7.38
N HIS A 88 2.04 -5.19 -6.84
CA HIS A 88 2.24 -4.99 -5.41
C HIS A 88 2.22 -3.51 -5.06
N ILE A 89 1.84 -3.16 -3.83
CA ILE A 89 1.88 -1.78 -3.36
C ILE A 89 2.39 -1.63 -1.93
N GLY A 90 2.73 -0.41 -1.56
CA GLY A 90 2.93 -0.01 -0.17
C GLY A 90 2.82 1.49 0.01
N VAL A 91 2.91 1.94 1.25
CA VAL A 91 2.91 3.37 1.59
C VAL A 91 4.34 3.84 1.84
N MET A 92 4.72 4.94 1.22
CA MET A 92 5.96 5.62 1.50
C MET A 92 5.86 6.33 2.85
N ILE A 93 6.60 5.86 3.86
CA ILE A 93 6.65 6.49 5.20
C ILE A 93 7.78 7.52 5.32
N SER A 94 8.63 7.57 4.30
CA SER A 94 9.65 8.58 4.03
C SER A 94 10.02 8.48 2.55
N PRO A 95 10.78 9.43 1.96
CA PRO A 95 11.22 9.32 0.56
C PRO A 95 12.00 8.05 0.20
N VAL A 96 12.55 7.34 1.21
CA VAL A 96 13.43 6.17 1.01
C VAL A 96 12.93 4.88 1.68
N LYS A 97 11.79 4.91 2.38
CA LYS A 97 11.22 3.74 3.06
C LYS A 97 9.77 3.53 2.69
N CYS A 98 9.47 2.32 2.22
CA CYS A 98 8.14 1.84 1.89
C CYS A 98 7.70 0.83 2.96
N LEU A 99 6.58 1.11 3.63
CA LEU A 99 5.87 0.15 4.47
C LEU A 99 4.96 -0.68 3.56
N HIS A 100 5.09 -2.00 3.60
CA HIS A 100 4.29 -2.90 2.76
C HIS A 100 4.08 -4.26 3.43
N ALA A 101 2.99 -4.94 3.10
CA ALA A 101 2.76 -6.32 3.49
C ALA A 101 3.36 -7.24 2.43
N ARG A 102 4.46 -7.93 2.75
CA ARG A 102 5.08 -8.90 1.84
C ARG A 102 4.11 -10.08 1.70
N GLY A 103 3.76 -10.45 0.46
CA GLY A 103 2.68 -11.37 0.05
C GLY A 103 2.54 -12.71 0.78
N GLU A 104 2.17 -13.78 0.07
CA GLU A 104 1.87 -15.07 0.71
C GLU A 104 3.00 -15.56 1.65
N PHE A 105 2.62 -15.98 2.86
CA PHE A 105 3.51 -16.37 3.97
C PHE A 105 4.45 -15.27 4.50
N GLY A 106 4.21 -14.01 4.13
CA GLY A 106 4.98 -12.88 4.61
C GLY A 106 4.32 -12.12 5.77
N PHE A 107 4.80 -10.90 5.96
CA PHE A 107 4.38 -10.00 7.03
C PHE A 107 4.63 -8.55 6.61
N VAL A 108 4.04 -7.62 7.35
CA VAL A 108 4.23 -6.18 7.17
C VAL A 108 5.63 -5.78 7.60
N ARG A 109 6.35 -5.08 6.72
CA ARG A 109 7.71 -4.61 6.97
C ARG A 109 8.02 -3.31 6.23
N CYS A 110 9.12 -2.68 6.62
CA CYS A 110 9.67 -1.53 5.93
C CYS A 110 10.90 -1.93 5.12
N ASP A 111 10.86 -1.73 3.81
CA ASP A 111 12.01 -1.89 2.92
C ASP A 111 12.22 -0.62 2.09
N SER A 112 13.40 -0.46 1.49
CA SER A 112 13.61 0.60 0.50
C SER A 112 12.94 0.23 -0.83
N PRO A 113 12.37 1.19 -1.58
CA PRO A 113 11.86 0.92 -2.92
C PRO A 113 12.92 0.28 -3.83
N LEU A 114 14.20 0.68 -3.67
CA LEU A 114 15.33 0.10 -4.40
C LEU A 114 15.54 -1.39 -4.12
N ALA A 115 15.29 -1.84 -2.89
CA ALA A 115 15.36 -3.27 -2.56
C ALA A 115 14.21 -4.04 -3.22
N LEU A 116 13.01 -3.45 -3.27
CA LEU A 116 11.84 -4.05 -3.92
C LEU A 116 12.01 -4.11 -5.45
N LEU A 117 12.68 -3.13 -6.05
CA LEU A 117 13.05 -3.15 -7.48
C LEU A 117 14.03 -4.26 -7.88
N LYS A 118 14.57 -5.04 -6.94
CA LYS A 118 15.27 -6.29 -7.27
C LYS A 118 14.31 -7.42 -7.65
N VAL A 119 13.03 -7.27 -7.31
CA VAL A 119 11.94 -8.23 -7.55
C VAL A 119 10.93 -7.69 -8.56
N TYR A 120 10.70 -6.38 -8.56
CA TYR A 120 9.77 -5.69 -9.45
C TYR A 120 10.50 -4.90 -10.53
N SER A 121 9.89 -4.80 -11.70
CA SER A 121 10.49 -4.15 -12.88
C SER A 121 10.48 -2.62 -12.84
N LYS A 122 9.47 -2.03 -12.22
CA LYS A 122 9.35 -0.57 -12.05
C LYS A 122 8.52 -0.24 -10.81
N VAL A 123 8.65 1.01 -10.37
CA VAL A 123 7.84 1.61 -9.32
C VAL A 123 7.30 2.95 -9.81
N GLU A 124 6.02 3.21 -9.57
CA GLU A 124 5.41 4.53 -9.73
C GLU A 124 4.96 5.05 -8.37
N TYR A 125 5.04 6.37 -8.18
CA TYR A 125 4.59 7.02 -6.96
C TYR A 125 3.31 7.78 -7.24
N MET A 126 2.29 7.56 -6.41
CA MET A 126 0.97 8.16 -6.60
C MET A 126 0.53 8.86 -5.32
N VAL A 127 -0.07 10.04 -5.47
CA VAL A 127 -0.67 10.84 -4.40
C VAL A 127 -2.16 10.91 -4.65
N HIS A 128 -2.96 10.66 -3.61
CA HIS A 128 -4.41 10.78 -3.69
C HIS A 128 -4.82 12.24 -3.86
N GLY A 129 -5.80 12.57 -4.71
CA GLY A 129 -6.16 13.96 -5.05
C GLY A 129 -6.71 14.79 -3.89
N SER A 130 -6.98 14.14 -2.75
CA SER A 130 -7.40 14.79 -1.50
C SER A 130 -6.23 15.27 -0.63
N ILE A 131 -4.97 15.04 -1.06
CA ILE A 131 -3.72 15.46 -0.39
C ILE A 131 -2.77 16.17 -1.35
#